data_AF-A0AAW7XXX9-F1
#
_entry.id   AF-A0AAW7XXX9-F1
#
_cell.length_a   1.000
_cell.length_b   1.000
_cell.length_c   1.000
_cell.angle_alpha   90.00
_cell.angle_beta   90.00
_cell.angle_gamma   90.00
#
_symmetry.space_group_name_H-M   'P 1'
#
loop_
_entity.id
_entity.type
_entity.pdbx_description
1 polymer ?
#
loop_
_entity_poly.entity_id
_entity_poly.type
_entity_poly.pdbx_seq_one_letter_code
_entity_poly.pdbx_strand_id
1 'polypeptide(L)' 'MIKKLPLTAEPHERETLPSFFSRMAQINGTEATDFALDLGISFKRILEQDALAIETFAARSGLTPEQRATLLSWTGERVG' A
#
# COMPACT_ATOMS: atom_id res chain seq x y z
N MET A 1 -16.62 0.69 -11.16
CA MET A 1 -16.31 1.14 -9.79
C MET A 1 -15.19 0.28 -9.24
N ILE A 2 -14.10 0.89 -8.75
CA ILE A 2 -13.10 0.14 -7.98
C ILE A 2 -13.73 -0.20 -6.63
N LYS A 3 -13.87 -1.49 -6.32
CA LYS A 3 -14.35 -1.94 -5.00
C LYS A 3 -13.28 -1.59 -3.97
N LYS A 4 -13.59 -0.74 -2.99
CA LYS A 4 -12.68 -0.45 -1.88
C LYS A 4 -12.55 -1.67 -0.96
N LEU A 5 -11.47 -1.72 -0.21
CA LEU A 5 -11.30 -2.68 0.87
C LEU A 5 -12.39 -2.49 1.93
N PRO A 6 -12.88 -3.58 2.55
CA PRO A 6 -13.90 -3.50 3.59
C PRO A 6 -13.37 -2.87 4.87
N LEU A 7 -12.08 -3.08 5.19
CA LEU A 7 -11.39 -2.50 6.33
C LEU A 7 -10.22 -1.65 5.84
N THR A 8 -10.24 -0.38 6.23
CA THR A 8 -9.21 0.61 5.91
C THR A 8 -8.72 1.29 7.17
N ALA A 9 -7.49 1.76 7.15
CA ALA A 9 -6.91 2.54 8.23
C ALA A 9 -6.18 3.76 7.66
N GLU A 10 -6.07 4.80 8.48
CA GLU A 10 -5.29 5.99 8.15
C GLU A 10 -3.79 5.69 8.33
N PRO A 11 -2.90 6.26 7.49
CA PRO A 11 -1.46 6.23 7.73
C PRO A 11 -1.06 6.84 9.06
N HIS A 12 -0.06 6.26 9.71
CA HIS A 12 0.58 6.86 10.87
C HIS A 12 1.60 7.92 10.46
N GLU A 13 1.94 8.82 11.40
CA GLU A 13 3.04 9.76 11.19
C GLU A 13 4.34 9.01 10.92
N ARG A 14 5.08 9.44 9.88
CA ARG A 14 6.37 8.89 9.49
C ARG A 14 6.33 7.40 9.10
N GLU A 15 5.15 6.89 8.76
CA GLU A 15 4.98 5.53 8.27
C GLU A 15 5.48 5.40 6.82
N THR A 16 6.07 4.24 6.51
CA THR A 16 6.51 3.91 5.15
C THR A 16 5.40 3.21 4.37
N LEU A 17 5.46 3.22 3.04
CA LEU A 17 4.49 2.52 2.21
C LEU A 17 4.47 1.00 2.48
N PRO A 18 5.62 0.27 2.57
CA PRO A 18 5.61 -1.15 2.89
C PRO A 18 5.01 -1.46 4.27
N SER A 19 5.33 -0.66 5.30
CA SER A 19 4.77 -0.88 6.64
C SER A 19 3.26 -0.64 6.68
N PHE A 20 2.79 0.42 6.00
CA PHE A 20 1.35 0.70 5.87
C PHE A 20 0.63 -0.44 5.13
N PHE A 21 1.22 -0.95 4.05
CA PHE A 21 0.69 -2.08 3.29
C PHE A 21 0.54 -3.33 4.15
N SER A 22 1.57 -3.70 4.92
CA SER A 22 1.52 -4.86 5.83
C SER A 22 0.47 -4.68 6.92
N ARG A 23 0.30 -3.46 7.45
CA ARG A 23 -0.75 -3.17 8.44
C ARG A 23 -2.15 -3.29 7.83
N MET A 24 -2.33 -2.83 6.60
CA MET A 24 -3.57 -3.01 5.84
C MET A 24 -3.88 -4.48 5.60
N ALA A 25 -2.87 -5.31 5.30
CA ALA A 25 -3.03 -6.76 5.20
C ALA A 25 -3.49 -7.37 6.53
N GLN A 26 -2.79 -7.02 7.62
CA GLN A 26 -3.09 -7.54 8.96
C GLN A 26 -4.52 -7.22 9.42
N ILE A 27 -5.00 -5.99 9.22
CA ILE A 27 -6.37 -5.62 9.61
C ILE A 27 -7.43 -6.29 8.72
N ASN A 28 -7.07 -6.68 7.49
CA ASN A 28 -7.92 -7.47 6.60
C ASN A 28 -7.75 -8.99 6.82
N GLY A 29 -6.99 -9.41 7.83
CA GLY A 29 -6.86 -10.82 8.24
C GLY A 29 -5.97 -11.66 7.33
N THR A 30 -4.99 -11.04 6.67
CA THR A 30 -4.09 -11.71 5.72
C THR A 30 -2.65 -11.23 5.89
N GLU A 31 -1.71 -11.97 5.31
CA GLU A 31 -0.30 -11.60 5.25
C GLU A 31 -0.03 -10.71 4.02
N ALA A 32 1.03 -9.91 4.05
CA ALA A 32 1.31 -8.91 3.00
C ALA A 32 1.41 -9.53 1.60
N THR A 33 2.01 -10.71 1.44
CA THR A 33 2.11 -11.38 0.14
C THR A 33 0.76 -11.81 -0.40
N ASP A 34 -0.07 -12.42 0.43
CA ASP A 34 -1.39 -12.93 0.02
C ASP A 34 -2.35 -11.77 -0.25
N PHE A 35 -2.31 -10.74 0.58
CA PHE A 35 -3.04 -9.50 0.36
C PHE A 35 -2.70 -8.83 -0.98
N ALA A 36 -1.42 -8.82 -1.35
CA ALA A 36 -1.02 -8.28 -2.66
C ALA A 36 -1.62 -9.08 -3.81
N LEU A 37 -1.65 -10.41 -3.70
CA LEU A 37 -2.26 -11.29 -4.70
C LEU A 37 -3.77 -11.06 -4.82
N ASP A 38 -4.47 -10.89 -3.69
CA ASP A 38 -5.91 -10.54 -3.65
C ASP A 38 -6.22 -9.20 -4.33
N LEU A 39 -5.24 -8.28 -4.33
CA LEU A 39 -5.29 -7.01 -5.03
C LEU A 39 -4.87 -7.09 -6.51
N GLY A 40 -4.44 -8.26 -6.99
CA GLY A 40 -3.96 -8.47 -8.37
C GLY A 40 -2.56 -7.93 -8.63
N ILE A 41 -1.77 -7.72 -7.58
CA ILE A 41 -0.39 -7.22 -7.64
C ILE A 41 0.56 -8.18 -6.89
N SER A 42 1.82 -7.82 -6.72
CA SER A 42 2.75 -8.55 -5.85
C SER A 42 3.34 -7.62 -4.81
N PHE A 43 3.62 -8.14 -3.62
CA PHE A 43 4.23 -7.33 -2.56
C PHE A 43 5.63 -6.83 -2.96
N LYS A 44 6.37 -7.62 -3.75
CA LYS A 44 7.64 -7.19 -4.34
C LYS A 44 7.49 -5.89 -5.15
N ARG A 45 6.43 -5.74 -5.96
CA ARG A 45 6.19 -4.51 -6.73
C ARG A 45 5.90 -3.30 -5.85
N ILE A 46 5.30 -3.49 -4.67
CA ILE A 46 5.17 -2.42 -3.66
C ILE A 46 6.54 -2.03 -3.10
N LEU A 47 7.38 -3.03 -2.76
CA LEU A 47 8.75 -2.79 -2.28
C LEU A 47 9.64 -2.13 -3.34
N GLU A 48 9.40 -2.41 -4.61
CA GLU A 48 10.09 -1.84 -5.78
C GLU A 48 9.54 -0.47 -6.21
N GLN A 49 8.51 0.03 -5.52
CA GLN A 49 7.82 1.29 -5.83
C GLN A 49 7.30 1.37 -7.27
N ASP A 50 6.83 0.23 -7.80
CA ASP A 50 6.18 0.18 -9.10
C ASP A 50 4.90 1.03 -9.09
N ALA A 51 4.85 2.04 -9.97
CA ALA A 51 3.78 3.04 -9.97
C ALA A 51 2.38 2.42 -10.10
N LEU A 52 2.22 1.40 -10.96
CA LEU A 52 0.93 0.75 -11.16
C LEU A 52 0.47 -0.04 -9.94
N ALA A 53 1.38 -0.74 -9.25
CA ALA A 53 1.07 -1.44 -8.01
C ALA A 53 0.68 -0.47 -6.90
N ILE A 54 1.38 0.66 -6.78
CA ILE A 54 1.08 1.70 -5.80
C ILE A 54 -0.30 2.32 -6.07
N GLU A 55 -0.60 2.70 -7.31
CA GLU A 55 -1.90 3.27 -7.65
C GLU A 55 -3.04 2.27 -7.42
N THR A 56 -2.81 0.99 -7.76
CA THR A 56 -3.78 -0.08 -7.49
C THR A 56 -4.07 -0.19 -6.00
N PHE A 57 -3.03 -0.25 -5.17
CA PHE A 57 -3.19 -0.31 -3.73
C PHE A 57 -3.87 0.96 -3.18
N ALA A 58 -3.43 2.15 -3.57
CA ALA A 58 -3.98 3.43 -3.11
C ALA A 58 -5.47 3.57 -3.44
N ALA A 59 -5.88 3.20 -4.65
CA ALA A 59 -7.29 3.22 -5.04
C ALA A 59 -8.15 2.27 -4.20
N ARG A 60 -7.57 1.14 -3.77
CA ARG A 60 -8.26 0.10 -2.98
C ARG A 60 -8.32 0.43 -1.49
N SER A 61 -7.25 0.99 -0.93
CA SER A 61 -7.15 1.43 0.47
C SER A 61 -7.79 2.80 0.70
N GLY A 62 -8.09 3.56 -0.35
CA GLY A 62 -8.70 4.87 -0.24
C GLY A 62 -7.73 5.98 0.13
N LEU A 63 -6.42 5.76 -0.04
CA LEU A 63 -5.39 6.77 0.18
C LEU A 63 -5.64 8.01 -0.69
N THR A 64 -5.55 9.20 -0.09
CA THR A 64 -5.48 10.43 -0.87
C THR A 64 -4.11 10.58 -1.54
N PRO A 65 -3.98 11.42 -2.58
CA PRO A 65 -2.69 11.72 -3.20
C PRO A 65 -1.64 12.23 -2.18
N GLU A 66 -2.04 13.03 -1.21
CA GLU A 66 -1.18 13.63 -0.18
C GLU A 66 -0.68 12.58 0.81
N GLN A 67 -1.58 11.68 1.24
CA GLN A 67 -1.22 10.57 2.13
C GLN A 67 -0.25 9.60 1.45
N ARG A 68 -0.51 9.26 0.18
CA ARG A 68 0.40 8.44 -0.62
C ARG A 68 1.75 9.11 -0.80
N ALA A 69 1.79 10.40 -1.12
CA ALA A 69 3.04 11.15 -1.25
C ALA A 69 3.84 11.17 0.06
N THR A 70 3.15 11.31 1.20
CA THR A 70 3.76 11.26 2.53
C THR A 70 4.35 9.88 2.84
N LEU A 71 3.63 8.79 2.56
CA LEU A 71 4.16 7.43 2.73
C LEU A 71 5.40 7.17 1.87
N LEU A 72 5.38 7.66 0.62
CA LEU A 72 6.51 7.52 -0.31
C LEU A 72 7.73 8.33 0.14
N SER A 73 7.54 9.54 0.66
CA SER A 73 8.66 10.36 1.14
C SER A 73 9.41 9.70 2.30
N TRP A 74 8.71 8.97 3.17
CA TRP A 74 9.33 8.18 4.24
C TRP A 74 9.88 6.83 3.77
N THR A 75 9.44 6.32 2.61
CA THR A 75 9.97 5.07 2.02
C THR A 75 11.34 5.30 1.38
N GLY A 76 11.62 6.53 0.93
CA GLY A 76 12.84 6.89 0.20
C GLY A 76 12.82 6.43 -1.26
N GLU A 77 13.88 6.72 -2.01
CA GLU A 77 14.04 6.23 -3.38
C GLU A 77 14.82 4.91 -3.38
N ARG A 78 14.44 3.97 -4.25
CA ARG A 78 15.30 2.82 -4.50
C ARG A 78 16.49 3.25 -5.35
N VAL A 79 17.67 3.08 -4.80
CA VAL A 79 18.93 3.17 -5.54
C VAL A 79 19.33 1.74 -5.92
N GLY A 80 19.08 1.32 -7.16
CA GLY A 80 19.40 -0.02 -7.65
C GLY A 80 18.70 -0.39 -8.94
#